data_AF-A0A942KNT1-F1
#
_entry.id   AF-A0A942KNT1-F1
#
_cell.length_a   1.000
_cell.length_b   1.000
_cell.length_c   1.000
_cell.angle_alpha   90.00
_cell.angle_beta   90.00
_cell.angle_gamma   90.00
#
_symmetry.space_group_name_H-M   'P 1'
#
loop_
_entity.id
_entity.type
_entity.pdbx_description
1 polymer ?
#
loop_
_entity_poly.entity_id
_entity_poly.type
_entity_poly.pdbx_seq_one_letter_code
_entity_poly.pdbx_strand_id
1 'polypeptide(L)'
;MKKHRAPKTATHRRGSGGAPTYYECPECGYLTADQRFGNHEIVCPVCSAYGDGRRVFPTDRLRRLDARIRKYHHDGEPEIVVILAETFLESILEDIIDRILTAQGATVNVREVVLDAQRAIGARIGRLFPTLTGEEFEEAAAELGFREFPRRWRELRKARNAFIHDSPFRGPQEALTEEDSATAMELLDQAYALFVLINNRFAVRSGARSGDTQGN
;
A
#
# COMPACT_ATOMS: atom_id res chain seq x y z
N MET A 1 -4.36 -26.01 -8.53
CA MET A 1 -4.17 -24.94 -7.52
C MET A 1 -5.52 -24.32 -7.20
N LYS A 2 -6.01 -24.42 -5.95
CA LYS A 2 -7.30 -23.84 -5.56
C LYS A 2 -7.13 -22.33 -5.44
N LYS A 3 -7.78 -21.56 -6.32
CA LYS A 3 -7.84 -20.08 -6.21
C LYS A 3 -8.58 -19.73 -4.92
N HIS A 4 -7.86 -19.33 -3.87
CA HIS A 4 -8.47 -18.71 -2.70
C HIS A 4 -9.08 -17.38 -3.13
N ARG A 5 -10.41 -17.36 -3.25
CA ARG A 5 -11.17 -16.16 -3.61
C ARG A 5 -11.11 -15.23 -2.40
N ALA A 6 -10.30 -14.18 -2.49
CA ALA A 6 -10.23 -13.15 -1.45
C ALA A 6 -11.64 -12.57 -1.19
N PRO A 7 -12.02 -12.31 0.07
CA PRO A 7 -13.32 -11.71 0.39
C PRO A 7 -13.44 -10.33 -0.27
N LYS A 8 -14.49 -10.16 -1.10
CA LYS A 8 -14.70 -9.04 -2.02
C LYS A 8 -15.25 -7.74 -1.41
N THR A 9 -15.14 -7.53 -0.11
CA THR A 9 -15.89 -6.43 0.54
C THR A 9 -15.03 -5.62 1.51
N ALA A 10 -14.04 -4.91 0.97
CA ALA A 10 -13.67 -3.62 1.55
C ALA A 10 -14.71 -2.60 1.06
N THR A 11 -15.78 -2.39 1.83
CA THR A 11 -16.75 -1.34 1.55
C THR A 11 -16.07 0.01 1.74
N HIS A 12 -15.70 0.65 0.63
CA HIS A 12 -15.15 2.00 0.59
C HIS A 12 -16.21 3.00 1.08
N ARG A 13 -16.26 3.28 2.38
CA ARG A 13 -16.99 4.46 2.88
C ARG A 13 -16.16 5.70 2.54
N ARG A 14 -16.47 6.35 1.41
CA ARG A 14 -16.14 7.77 1.20
C ARG A 14 -16.81 8.55 2.34
N GLY A 15 -16.07 9.18 3.26
CA GLY A 15 -16.73 10.14 4.16
C GLY A 15 -16.15 10.44 5.54
N SER A 16 -14.83 10.56 5.75
CA SER A 16 -14.35 11.18 7.01
C SER A 16 -13.34 12.31 6.86
N GLY A 17 -12.94 12.67 5.63
CA GLY A 17 -11.96 13.74 5.41
C GLY A 17 -10.57 13.45 5.97
N GLY A 18 -10.26 12.20 6.32
CA GLY A 18 -8.98 11.78 6.87
C GLY A 18 -8.66 10.31 6.58
N ALA A 19 -7.48 9.87 7.01
CA ALA A 19 -7.01 8.51 6.82
C ALA A 19 -7.96 7.45 7.41
N PRO A 20 -8.36 6.42 6.64
CA PRO A 20 -9.19 5.31 7.13
C PRO A 20 -8.49 4.50 8.23
N THR A 21 -9.26 3.77 9.03
CA THR A 21 -8.73 2.90 10.08
C THR A 21 -8.92 1.43 9.74
N TYR A 22 -7.83 0.68 9.83
CA TYR A 22 -7.77 -0.76 9.71
C TYR A 22 -7.06 -1.36 10.92
N TYR A 23 -7.35 -2.63 11.15
CA TYR A 23 -6.81 -3.43 12.23
C TYR A 23 -6.03 -4.60 11.64
N GLU A 24 -4.83 -4.83 12.19
CA GLU A 24 -3.88 -5.84 11.72
C GLU A 24 -3.76 -7.00 12.71
N CYS A 25 -3.77 -8.21 12.19
CA CYS A 25 -3.40 -9.41 12.93
C CYS A 25 -1.87 -9.45 13.15
N PRO A 26 -1.36 -9.45 14.39
CA PRO A 26 0.08 -9.45 14.65
C PRO A 26 0.78 -10.75 14.20
N GLU A 27 0.04 -11.86 14.08
CA GLU A 27 0.59 -13.17 13.73
C GLU A 27 0.79 -13.36 12.23
N CYS A 28 -0.20 -12.98 11.42
CA CYS A 28 -0.20 -13.26 9.98
C CYS A 28 -0.24 -12.00 9.10
N GLY A 29 -0.38 -10.80 9.69
CA GLY A 29 -0.45 -9.54 8.95
C GLY A 29 -1.80 -9.25 8.28
N TYR A 30 -2.84 -10.05 8.53
CA TYR A 30 -4.18 -9.80 7.95
C TYR A 30 -4.75 -8.46 8.39
N LEU A 31 -5.23 -7.67 7.42
CA LEU A 31 -5.81 -6.33 7.63
C LEU A 31 -7.32 -6.32 7.38
N THR A 32 -8.08 -5.64 8.24
CA THR A 32 -9.53 -5.46 8.05
C THR A 32 -10.04 -4.16 8.65
N ALA A 33 -11.12 -3.62 8.11
CA ALA A 33 -11.84 -2.48 8.69
C ALA A 33 -12.93 -2.91 9.70
N ASP A 34 -13.12 -4.22 9.95
CA ASP A 34 -14.13 -4.70 10.90
C ASP A 34 -13.75 -4.29 12.33
N GLN A 35 -14.54 -3.39 12.91
CA GLN A 35 -14.33 -2.89 14.27
C GLN A 35 -14.38 -4.01 15.31
N ARG A 36 -15.18 -5.05 15.09
CA ARG A 36 -15.27 -6.22 15.99
C ARG A 36 -13.93 -6.95 16.05
N PHE A 37 -13.20 -6.99 14.93
CA PHE A 37 -11.85 -7.56 14.90
C PHE A 37 -10.86 -6.69 15.70
N GLY A 38 -10.94 -5.37 15.58
CA GLY A 38 -10.14 -4.43 16.35
C GLY A 38 -10.45 -4.44 17.86
N ASN A 39 -11.70 -4.69 18.23
CA ASN A 39 -12.19 -4.81 19.60
C ASN A 39 -11.94 -6.20 20.21
N HIS A 40 -11.28 -7.12 19.49
CA HIS A 40 -11.04 -8.50 19.92
C HIS A 40 -12.31 -9.36 20.11
N GLU A 41 -13.43 -8.96 19.49
CA GLU A 41 -14.70 -9.71 19.53
C GLU A 41 -14.68 -10.92 18.56
N ILE A 42 -13.81 -10.92 17.55
CA ILE A 42 -13.64 -12.02 16.58
C ILE A 42 -12.18 -12.42 16.38
N VAL A 43 -11.95 -13.71 16.11
CA VAL A 43 -10.63 -14.28 15.76
C VAL A 43 -10.16 -13.82 14.38
N CYS A 44 -8.86 -13.94 14.13
CA CYS A 44 -8.32 -13.74 12.77
C CYS A 44 -8.90 -14.78 11.80
N PRO A 45 -9.53 -14.37 10.69
CA PRO A 45 -10.14 -15.31 9.75
C PRO A 45 -9.10 -16.14 8.96
N VAL A 46 -7.81 -15.77 9.03
CA VAL A 46 -6.74 -16.44 8.28
C VAL A 46 -5.93 -17.42 9.13
N CYS A 47 -5.48 -17.01 10.32
CA CYS A 47 -4.67 -17.86 11.20
C CYS A 47 -5.39 -18.29 12.49
N SER A 48 -6.65 -17.89 12.69
CA SER A 48 -7.43 -18.15 13.92
C SER A 48 -6.84 -17.58 15.21
N ALA A 49 -5.79 -16.74 15.13
CA ALA A 49 -5.21 -16.10 16.30
C ALA A 49 -6.24 -15.25 17.06
N TYR A 50 -6.38 -15.58 18.33
CA TYR A 50 -7.16 -14.85 19.33
C TYR A 50 -6.21 -14.00 20.18
N GLY A 51 -6.72 -12.93 20.80
CA GLY A 51 -6.00 -12.21 21.84
C GLY A 51 -5.53 -10.81 21.47
N ASP A 52 -5.00 -10.16 22.50
CA ASP A 52 -4.62 -8.75 22.56
C ASP A 52 -3.42 -8.42 21.64
N GLY A 53 -3.34 -7.16 21.23
CA GLY A 53 -2.22 -6.65 20.42
C GLY A 53 -2.51 -6.49 18.92
N ARG A 54 -3.79 -6.33 18.53
CA ARG A 54 -4.14 -5.87 17.18
C ARG A 54 -3.48 -4.51 16.92
N ARG A 55 -2.70 -4.42 15.85
CA ARG A 55 -2.06 -3.15 15.46
C ARG A 55 -3.04 -2.34 14.63
N VAL A 56 -2.87 -1.02 14.64
CA VAL A 56 -3.66 -0.11 13.82
C VAL A 56 -2.88 0.27 12.58
N PHE A 57 -3.52 0.13 11.43
CA PHE A 57 -3.04 0.63 10.15
C PHE A 57 -4.00 1.71 9.61
N PRO A 58 -3.50 2.78 8.98
CA PRO A 58 -2.11 3.19 8.95
C PRO A 58 -1.61 3.64 10.33
N THR A 59 -0.30 3.65 10.52
CA THR A 59 0.35 4.12 11.76
C THR A 59 0.05 5.60 12.02
N ASP A 60 0.14 6.05 13.28
CA ASP A 60 -0.08 7.46 13.62
C ASP A 60 0.82 8.42 12.83
N ARG A 61 2.04 8.00 12.51
CA ARG A 61 2.95 8.77 11.66
C ARG A 61 2.35 8.99 10.27
N LEU A 62 1.86 7.93 9.63
CA LEU A 62 1.23 8.02 8.31
C LEU A 62 -0.08 8.82 8.36
N ARG A 63 -0.89 8.66 9.41
CA ARG A 63 -2.11 9.47 9.62
C ARG A 63 -1.80 10.96 9.73
N ARG A 64 -0.75 11.33 10.46
CA ARG A 64 -0.31 12.74 10.56
C ARG A 64 0.18 13.28 9.22
N LEU A 65 0.86 12.46 8.41
CA LEU A 65 1.27 12.85 7.06
C LEU A 65 0.07 13.06 6.14
N ASP A 66 -0.90 12.13 6.13
CA ASP A 66 -2.17 12.26 5.41
C ASP A 66 -2.93 13.53 5.81
N ALA A 67 -3.07 13.81 7.10
CA ALA A 67 -3.72 15.02 7.60
C ALA A 67 -3.01 16.30 7.13
N ARG A 68 -1.66 16.29 7.05
CA ARG A 68 -0.90 17.43 6.51
C ARG A 68 -1.13 17.60 5.02
N ILE A 69 -1.13 16.52 4.23
CA ILE A 69 -1.42 16.56 2.79
C ILE A 69 -2.80 17.18 2.55
N ARG A 70 -3.82 16.71 3.28
CA ARG A 70 -5.18 17.26 3.21
C ARG A 70 -5.26 18.72 3.59
N LYS A 71 -4.48 19.15 4.59
CA LYS A 71 -4.37 20.57 4.96
C LYS A 71 -3.82 21.40 3.79
N TYR A 72 -2.70 20.99 3.19
CA TYR A 72 -2.12 21.72 2.05
C TYR A 72 -3.07 21.75 0.84
N HIS A 73 -3.85 20.69 0.62
CA HIS A 73 -4.88 20.68 -0.41
C HIS A 73 -6.01 21.67 -0.12
N HIS A 74 -6.46 21.77 1.14
CA HIS A 74 -7.42 22.79 1.54
C HIS A 74 -6.86 24.22 1.40
N ASP A 75 -5.57 24.39 1.66
CA ASP A 75 -4.90 25.68 1.61
C ASP A 75 -4.54 26.12 0.17
N GLY A 76 -4.83 25.29 -0.86
CA GLY A 76 -4.61 25.62 -2.28
C GLY A 76 -3.14 25.54 -2.72
N GLU A 77 -2.40 24.58 -2.18
CA GLU A 77 -0.95 24.40 -2.41
C GLU A 77 -0.66 23.15 -3.27
N PRO A 78 -0.98 23.16 -4.59
CA PRO A 78 -1.00 21.95 -5.42
C PRO A 78 0.36 21.25 -5.52
N GLU A 79 1.45 22.01 -5.61
CA GLU A 79 2.81 21.47 -5.69
C GLU A 79 3.18 20.67 -4.44
N ILE A 80 2.89 21.23 -3.26
CA ILE A 80 3.16 20.57 -1.97
C ILE A 80 2.31 19.30 -1.86
N VAL A 81 1.04 19.36 -2.24
CA VAL A 81 0.13 18.21 -2.21
C VAL A 81 0.67 17.07 -3.07
N VAL A 82 1.00 17.34 -4.33
CA VAL A 82 1.49 16.30 -5.26
C VAL A 82 2.79 15.69 -4.77
N ILE A 83 3.75 16.51 -4.32
CA ILE A 83 5.04 16.02 -3.81
C ILE A 83 4.82 15.09 -2.61
N LEU A 84 4.07 15.54 -1.60
CA LEU A 84 3.86 14.77 -0.38
C LEU A 84 2.99 13.54 -0.61
N ALA A 85 1.95 13.64 -1.43
CA ALA A 85 1.10 12.51 -1.79
C ALA A 85 1.88 11.44 -2.55
N GLU A 86 2.69 11.82 -3.54
CA GLU A 86 3.54 10.86 -4.24
C GLU A 86 4.56 10.21 -3.29
N THR A 87 5.24 10.97 -2.43
CA THR A 87 6.14 10.37 -1.42
C THR A 87 5.41 9.39 -0.50
N PHE A 88 4.17 9.72 -0.12
CA PHE A 88 3.32 8.83 0.66
C PHE A 88 2.97 7.54 -0.10
N LEU A 89 2.54 7.65 -1.36
CA LEU A 89 2.22 6.52 -2.23
C LEU A 89 3.43 5.61 -2.43
N GLU A 90 4.60 6.19 -2.72
CA GLU A 90 5.86 5.46 -2.87
C GLU A 90 6.23 4.71 -1.58
N SER A 91 6.02 5.33 -0.42
CA SER A 91 6.26 4.70 0.89
C SER A 91 5.32 3.52 1.17
N ILE A 92 4.03 3.64 0.84
CA ILE A 92 3.07 2.55 0.97
C ILE A 92 3.40 1.39 0.03
N LEU A 93 3.79 1.70 -1.20
CA LEU A 93 4.19 0.71 -2.20
C LEU A 93 5.51 0.01 -1.85
N GLU A 94 6.40 0.68 -1.12
CA GLU A 94 7.58 0.05 -0.55
C GLU A 94 7.23 -0.88 0.61
N ASP A 95 6.38 -0.44 1.54
CA ASP A 95 5.93 -1.23 2.70
C ASP A 95 5.24 -2.53 2.25
N ILE A 96 4.46 -2.50 1.17
CA ILE A 96 3.82 -3.73 0.68
C ILE A 96 4.82 -4.76 0.14
N ILE A 97 5.87 -4.31 -0.54
CA ILE A 97 6.94 -5.21 -1.03
C ILE A 97 7.70 -5.79 0.16
N ASP A 98 8.04 -4.97 1.15
CA ASP A 98 8.70 -5.40 2.37
C ASP A 98 7.88 -6.46 3.14
N ARG A 99 6.56 -6.26 3.22
CA ARG A 99 5.62 -7.21 3.81
C ARG A 99 5.56 -8.53 3.03
N ILE A 100 5.52 -8.49 1.70
CA ILE A 100 5.55 -9.70 0.86
C ILE A 100 6.86 -10.47 1.07
N LEU A 101 8.01 -9.80 1.04
CA LEU A 101 9.31 -10.42 1.32
C LEU A 101 9.34 -11.09 2.70
N THR A 102 8.82 -10.40 3.72
CA THR A 102 8.70 -10.94 5.07
C THR A 102 7.82 -12.19 5.10
N ALA A 103 6.68 -12.17 4.40
CA ALA A 103 5.77 -13.31 4.31
C ALA A 103 6.42 -14.54 3.67
N GLN A 104 7.34 -14.31 2.72
CA GLN A 104 8.15 -15.34 2.06
C GLN A 104 9.35 -15.81 2.90
N GLY A 105 9.53 -15.28 4.11
CA GLY A 105 10.60 -15.68 5.02
C GLY A 105 11.94 -15.00 4.76
N ALA A 106 11.97 -13.92 3.97
CA ALA A 106 13.19 -13.13 3.82
C ALA A 106 13.61 -12.52 5.16
N THR A 107 14.90 -12.65 5.48
CA THR A 107 15.49 -12.03 6.67
C THR A 107 15.59 -10.51 6.50
N VAL A 108 15.76 -9.78 7.62
CA VAL A 108 15.90 -8.31 7.60
C VAL A 108 17.04 -7.87 6.67
N ASN A 109 18.20 -8.52 6.75
CA ASN A 109 19.36 -8.19 5.91
C ASN A 109 19.09 -8.41 4.41
N VAL A 110 18.37 -9.49 4.07
CA VAL A 110 18.00 -9.76 2.66
C VAL A 110 17.04 -8.70 2.15
N ARG A 111 16.05 -8.33 2.96
CA ARG A 111 15.07 -7.28 2.62
C ARG A 111 15.76 -5.94 2.39
N GLU A 112 16.64 -5.53 3.31
CA GLU A 112 17.42 -4.29 3.21
C GLU A 112 18.22 -4.25 1.90
N VAL A 113 19.01 -5.28 1.62
CA VAL A 113 19.82 -5.38 0.39
C VAL A 113 18.95 -5.35 -0.87
N VAL A 114 17.82 -6.08 -0.88
CA VAL A 114 16.94 -6.15 -2.05
C VAL A 114 16.26 -4.81 -2.32
N LEU A 115 15.77 -4.14 -1.28
CA LEU A 115 15.14 -2.83 -1.40
C LEU A 115 16.18 -1.78 -1.82
N ASP A 116 17.37 -1.77 -1.23
CA ASP A 116 18.43 -0.81 -1.56
C ASP A 116 18.98 -0.99 -2.98
N ALA A 117 19.08 -2.22 -3.47
CA ALA A 117 19.56 -2.52 -4.82
C ALA A 117 18.65 -1.91 -5.91
N GLN A 118 17.37 -1.70 -5.62
CA GLN A 118 16.40 -1.13 -6.55
C GLN A 118 15.98 0.26 -6.09
N ARG A 119 16.84 1.28 -6.27
CA ARG A 119 16.58 2.66 -5.81
C ARG A 119 15.27 3.28 -6.31
N ALA A 120 14.81 2.91 -7.51
CA ALA A 120 13.58 3.46 -8.08
C ALA A 120 12.37 2.56 -7.77
N ILE A 121 11.37 3.12 -7.09
CA ILE A 121 10.09 2.43 -6.80
C ILE A 121 9.42 1.85 -8.06
N GLY A 122 9.56 2.51 -9.21
CA GLY A 122 9.05 2.00 -10.48
C GLY A 122 9.69 0.67 -10.90
N ALA A 123 10.98 0.47 -10.63
CA ALA A 123 11.65 -0.80 -10.89
C ALA A 123 11.24 -1.87 -9.87
N ARG A 124 11.01 -1.49 -8.61
CA ARG A 124 10.48 -2.40 -7.59
C ARG A 124 9.07 -2.91 -7.97
N ILE A 125 8.17 -2.02 -8.38
CA ILE A 125 6.83 -2.40 -8.80
C ILE A 125 6.83 -3.17 -10.13
N GLY A 126 7.62 -2.74 -11.13
CA GLY A 126 7.61 -3.37 -12.45
C GLY A 126 8.48 -4.63 -12.61
N ARG A 127 9.26 -5.01 -11.58
CA ARG A 127 10.12 -6.21 -11.65
C ARG A 127 10.07 -7.04 -10.38
N LEU A 128 10.31 -6.42 -9.23
CA LEU A 128 10.37 -7.14 -7.97
C LEU A 128 9.00 -7.67 -7.56
N PHE A 129 7.93 -6.87 -7.68
CA PHE A 129 6.57 -7.33 -7.37
C PHE A 129 6.15 -8.55 -8.22
N PRO A 130 6.28 -8.55 -9.56
CA PRO A 130 6.02 -9.76 -10.37
C PRO A 130 6.89 -10.95 -9.99
N THR A 131 8.17 -10.72 -9.70
CA THR A 131 9.09 -11.79 -9.26
C THR A 131 8.60 -12.45 -7.96
N LEU A 132 8.07 -11.65 -7.03
CA LEU A 132 7.61 -12.15 -5.74
C LEU A 132 6.22 -12.78 -5.80
N THR A 133 5.32 -12.25 -6.63
CA THR A 133 3.90 -12.62 -6.62
C THR A 133 3.47 -13.50 -7.78
N GLY A 134 4.23 -13.51 -8.88
CA GLY A 134 3.86 -14.14 -10.14
C GLY A 134 2.83 -13.35 -10.97
N GLU A 135 2.48 -12.13 -10.56
CA GLU A 135 1.49 -11.28 -11.22
C GLU A 135 2.03 -9.86 -11.45
N GLU A 136 1.68 -9.24 -12.57
CA GLU A 136 1.96 -7.82 -12.77
C GLU A 136 1.14 -6.96 -11.81
N PHE A 137 1.71 -5.88 -11.30
CA PHE A 137 1.01 -5.01 -10.33
C PHE A 137 -0.26 -4.42 -10.94
N GLU A 138 -0.22 -4.03 -12.21
CA GLU A 138 -1.37 -3.58 -13.00
C GLU A 138 -2.51 -4.60 -13.03
N GLU A 139 -2.20 -5.88 -13.23
CA GLU A 139 -3.19 -6.95 -13.29
C GLU A 139 -3.81 -7.18 -11.92
N ALA A 140 -2.96 -7.28 -10.88
CA ALA A 140 -3.41 -7.44 -9.50
C ALA A 140 -4.32 -6.28 -9.06
N ALA A 141 -3.94 -5.03 -9.34
CA ALA A 141 -4.75 -3.85 -9.04
C ALA A 141 -6.08 -3.85 -9.81
N ALA A 142 -6.07 -4.22 -11.10
CA ALA A 142 -7.28 -4.30 -11.91
C ALA A 142 -8.26 -5.37 -11.39
N GLU A 143 -7.78 -6.55 -11.00
CA GLU A 143 -8.62 -7.60 -10.41
C GLU A 143 -9.25 -7.19 -9.08
N LEU A 144 -8.59 -6.30 -8.33
CA LEU A 144 -9.06 -5.76 -7.07
C LEU A 144 -9.99 -4.54 -7.23
N GLY A 145 -10.28 -4.12 -8.47
CA GLY A 145 -11.18 -3.00 -8.78
C GLY A 145 -10.50 -1.65 -8.95
N PHE A 146 -9.16 -1.60 -8.98
CA PHE A 146 -8.34 -0.38 -9.06
C PHE A 146 -7.59 -0.29 -10.40
N ARG A 147 -8.24 -0.63 -11.51
CA ARG A 147 -7.62 -0.71 -12.85
C ARG A 147 -6.87 0.55 -13.27
N GLU A 148 -7.44 1.73 -13.00
CA GLU A 148 -6.84 3.01 -13.42
C GLU A 148 -5.74 3.51 -12.47
N PHE A 149 -5.64 2.95 -11.26
CA PHE A 149 -4.74 3.45 -10.23
C PHE A 149 -3.27 3.46 -10.70
N PRO A 150 -2.69 2.35 -11.24
CA PRO A 150 -1.29 2.34 -11.64
C PRO A 150 -0.98 3.33 -12.76
N ARG A 151 -1.88 3.49 -13.74
CA ARG A 151 -1.71 4.43 -14.85
C ARG A 151 -1.69 5.87 -14.35
N ARG A 152 -2.70 6.26 -13.56
CA ARG A 152 -2.83 7.61 -13.00
C ARG A 152 -1.66 7.94 -12.07
N TRP A 153 -1.24 6.99 -11.24
CA TRP A 153 -0.05 7.15 -10.40
C TRP A 153 1.22 7.39 -11.24
N ARG A 154 1.45 6.61 -12.31
CA ARG A 154 2.60 6.84 -13.20
C ARG A 154 2.57 8.20 -13.89
N GLU A 155 1.39 8.68 -14.27
CA GLU A 155 1.21 10.02 -14.86
C GLU A 155 1.54 11.12 -13.85
N LEU A 156 0.98 11.04 -12.63
CA LEU A 156 1.23 12.01 -11.57
C LEU A 156 2.71 12.01 -11.15
N ARG A 157 3.33 10.84 -11.01
CA ARG A 157 4.76 10.69 -10.75
C ARG A 157 5.61 11.33 -11.83
N LYS A 158 5.21 11.19 -13.10
CA LYS A 158 5.89 11.83 -14.23
C LYS A 158 5.78 13.36 -14.16
N ALA A 159 4.60 13.88 -13.84
CA ALA A 159 4.39 15.33 -13.65
C ALA A 159 5.25 15.86 -12.50
N ARG A 160 5.19 15.23 -11.32
CA ARG A 160 6.07 15.56 -10.18
C ARG A 160 7.55 15.55 -10.56
N ASN A 161 8.00 14.51 -11.25
CA ASN A 161 9.41 14.41 -11.63
C ASN A 161 9.81 15.48 -12.66
N ALA A 162 8.92 15.88 -13.57
CA ALA A 162 9.19 16.97 -14.52
C ALA A 162 9.18 18.35 -13.86
N PHE A 163 8.45 18.51 -12.75
CA PHE A 163 8.46 19.70 -11.92
C PHE A 163 9.73 19.81 -11.06
N ILE A 164 10.13 18.71 -10.39
CA ILE A 164 11.32 18.69 -9.52
C ILE A 164 12.62 18.68 -10.33
N HIS A 165 12.64 17.96 -11.45
CA HIS A 165 13.81 17.76 -12.28
C HIS A 165 13.59 18.39 -13.65
N ASP A 166 14.50 19.29 -14.05
CA ASP A 166 14.53 19.81 -15.41
C ASP A 166 14.60 18.65 -16.40
N SER A 167 13.52 18.43 -17.16
CA SER A 167 13.51 17.39 -18.18
C SER A 167 14.37 17.84 -19.35
N PRO A 168 15.45 17.12 -19.70
CA PRO A 168 16.32 17.52 -20.81
C PRO A 168 15.63 17.51 -22.18
N PHE A 169 14.41 16.95 -22.29
CA PHE A 169 13.71 16.74 -23.56
C PHE A 169 12.39 17.50 -23.71
N ARG A 170 11.80 18.03 -22.63
CA ARG A 170 10.46 18.64 -22.68
C ARG A 170 10.38 20.06 -22.12
N GLY A 171 11.53 20.63 -21.71
CA GLY A 171 11.55 21.87 -20.94
C GLY A 171 11.09 21.64 -19.50
N PRO A 172 11.32 22.61 -18.60
CA PRO A 172 10.88 22.51 -17.22
C PRO A 172 9.35 22.57 -17.15
N GLN A 173 8.74 21.71 -16.33
CA GLN A 173 7.36 21.90 -15.93
C GLN A 173 7.36 22.93 -14.78
N GLU A 174 6.96 24.17 -15.06
CA GLU A 174 7.09 25.26 -14.10
C GLU A 174 6.09 25.19 -12.93
N ALA A 175 4.98 24.47 -13.09
CA ALA A 175 3.92 24.38 -12.09
C ALA A 175 3.21 23.02 -12.09
N LEU A 176 2.64 22.67 -10.92
CA LEU A 176 1.66 21.61 -10.76
C LEU A 176 0.29 22.25 -10.54
N THR A 177 -0.74 21.69 -11.19
CA THR A 177 -2.07 22.29 -11.27
C THR A 177 -2.99 21.80 -10.16
N GLU A 178 -4.12 22.48 -9.97
CA GLU A 178 -5.19 22.00 -9.08
C GLU A 178 -5.80 20.66 -9.53
N GLU A 179 -5.72 20.34 -10.83
CA GLU A 179 -6.14 19.04 -11.32
C GLU A 179 -5.17 17.93 -10.88
N ASP A 180 -3.86 18.22 -10.87
CA ASP A 180 -2.83 17.32 -10.37
C ASP A 180 -3.01 17.08 -8.86
N SER A 181 -3.30 18.14 -8.09
CA SER A 181 -3.56 18.07 -6.64
C SER A 181 -4.81 17.24 -6.33
N ALA A 182 -5.91 17.45 -7.07
CA ALA A 182 -7.13 16.67 -6.94
C ALA A 182 -6.89 15.19 -7.30
N THR A 183 -6.12 14.92 -8.36
CA THR A 183 -5.74 13.56 -8.74
C THR A 183 -4.90 12.89 -7.66
N ALA A 184 -3.97 13.62 -7.05
CA ALA A 184 -3.16 13.12 -5.93
C ALA A 184 -4.04 12.72 -4.74
N MET A 185 -5.05 13.53 -4.41
CA MET A 185 -6.01 13.23 -3.33
C MET A 185 -6.84 11.99 -3.60
N GLU A 186 -7.31 11.79 -4.84
CA GLU A 186 -8.05 10.59 -5.21
C GLU A 186 -7.18 9.33 -5.12
N LEU A 187 -5.91 9.41 -5.55
CA LEU A 187 -4.96 8.31 -5.43
C LEU A 187 -4.65 8.01 -3.96
N LEU A 188 -4.47 9.03 -3.13
CA LEU A 188 -4.26 8.88 -1.69
C LEU A 188 -5.40 8.09 -1.03
N ASP A 189 -6.64 8.44 -1.33
CA ASP A 189 -7.82 7.75 -0.79
C ASP A 189 -7.90 6.28 -1.24
N GLN A 190 -7.57 6.00 -2.50
CA GLN A 190 -7.57 4.64 -3.07
C GLN A 190 -6.42 3.78 -2.53
N ALA A 191 -5.26 4.38 -2.27
CA ALA A 191 -4.04 3.67 -1.92
C ALA A 191 -4.18 2.82 -0.66
N TYR A 192 -4.91 3.30 0.36
CA TYR A 192 -5.15 2.53 1.57
C TYR A 192 -5.92 1.24 1.31
N ALA A 193 -7.00 1.32 0.54
CA ALA A 193 -7.83 0.16 0.23
C ALA A 193 -7.06 -0.83 -0.66
N LEU A 194 -6.37 -0.32 -1.68
CA LEU A 194 -5.53 -1.15 -2.53
C LEU A 194 -4.42 -1.84 -1.73
N PHE A 195 -3.74 -1.11 -0.84
CA PHE A 195 -2.72 -1.67 0.05
C PHE A 195 -3.27 -2.82 0.90
N VAL A 196 -4.41 -2.63 1.56
CA VAL A 196 -5.05 -3.67 2.39
C VAL A 196 -5.37 -4.91 1.57
N LEU A 197 -5.91 -4.73 0.37
CA LEU A 197 -6.27 -5.84 -0.51
C LEU A 197 -5.05 -6.60 -1.05
N ILE A 198 -4.01 -5.88 -1.48
CA ILE A 198 -2.75 -6.48 -1.94
C ILE A 198 -2.06 -7.20 -0.77
N ASN A 199 -1.99 -6.59 0.41
CA ASN A 199 -1.43 -7.20 1.63
C ASN A 199 -2.14 -8.52 1.94
N ASN A 200 -3.48 -8.48 1.98
CA ASN A 200 -4.28 -9.66 2.28
C ASN A 200 -4.14 -10.77 1.25
N ARG A 201 -3.83 -10.43 -0.01
CA ARG A 201 -3.64 -11.39 -1.09
C ARG A 201 -2.25 -12.01 -1.09
N PHE A 202 -1.20 -11.22 -0.86
CA PHE A 202 0.19 -11.66 -1.13
C PHE A 202 1.12 -11.65 0.09
N ALA A 203 0.81 -10.87 1.13
CA ALA A 203 1.66 -10.74 2.32
C ALA A 203 1.11 -11.48 3.54
N VAL A 204 -0.14 -11.95 3.50
CA VAL A 204 -0.69 -12.71 4.62
C VAL A 204 -0.22 -14.16 4.58
N ARG A 205 0.35 -14.61 5.71
CA ARG A 205 0.79 -16.00 5.87
C ARG A 205 -0.43 -16.86 6.21
N SER A 206 -0.84 -17.70 5.27
CA SER A 206 -1.79 -18.79 5.55
C SER A 206 -1.17 -19.68 6.61
N GLY A 207 -1.85 -19.86 7.74
CA GLY A 207 -1.38 -20.70 8.84
C GLY A 207 -1.32 -22.18 8.44
N ALA A 208 -0.31 -22.57 7.68
CA ALA A 208 0.20 -23.93 7.77
C ALA A 208 0.82 -24.03 9.16
N ARG A 209 0.09 -24.71 10.06
CA ARG A 209 0.57 -25.10 11.38
C ARG A 209 2.01 -25.58 11.23
N SER A 210 2.91 -25.00 12.00
CA SER A 210 4.20 -25.58 12.34
C SER A 210 3.94 -26.92 13.01
N GLY A 211 3.79 -27.95 12.20
CA GLY A 211 3.47 -29.32 12.59
C GLY A 211 4.00 -30.21 11.50
N ASP A 212 5.32 -30.20 11.34
CA ASP A 212 6.15 -31.28 10.81
C ASP A 212 7.63 -30.87 10.94
N THR A 213 8.13 -30.97 12.16
CA THR A 213 9.55 -31.31 12.44
C THR A 213 9.61 -32.04 13.78
N GLN A 214 8.88 -33.15 13.86
CA GLN A 214 9.29 -34.29 14.66
C GLN A 214 9.21 -35.52 13.75
N GLY A 215 10.35 -35.90 13.21
CA GLY A 215 10.53 -37.08 12.38
C GLY A 215 12.00 -37.45 12.38
N ASN A 216 12.36 -38.29 13.37
CA ASN A 216 13.59 -39.06 13.58
C ASN A 216 14.80 -38.83 12.67
#